data_AF-A0A2X1JE40-F1
#
_entry.id   AF-A0A2X1JE40-F1
#
_cell.length_a   1.000
_cell.length_b   1.000
_cell.length_c   1.000
_cell.angle_alpha   90.00
_cell.angle_beta   90.00
_cell.angle_gamma   90.00
#
_symmetry.space_group_name_H-M   'P 1'
#
loop_
_entity.id
_entity.type
_entity.pdbx_description
1 polymer ?
#
loop_
_entity_poly.entity_id
_entity_poly.type
_entity_poly.pdbx_seq_one_letter_code
_entity_poly.pdbx_strand_id
1 'polypeptide(L)'
;MGNNLMQTDLSVWGMYQHADIVVKCVMIGLILASVVTWAIFFSKSVEFFNQKRRLKREQQLLAEARSLNQANDIAADFGSKSLSLHLLNEAQNELELSEGSDDNEGIKERTSFRLERRVAAVGRQMGRGNGYLATIGAISPFVGLFGTVWGHHEQLYWYRANADH
;
A
#
# COMPACT_ATOMS: atom_id res chain seq x y z
N MET A 1 49.04 37.54 -6.45
CA MET A 1 49.16 36.13 -6.04
C MET A 1 48.45 35.98 -4.69
N GLY A 2 47.16 35.67 -4.68
CA GLY A 2 46.37 35.60 -3.46
C GLY A 2 45.13 34.75 -3.65
N ASN A 3 44.97 33.78 -2.75
CA ASN A 3 43.81 32.94 -2.47
C ASN A 3 43.32 31.93 -3.53
N ASN A 4 43.94 30.75 -3.54
CA ASN A 4 43.33 29.48 -3.95
C ASN A 4 43.44 28.44 -2.81
N LEU A 5 43.12 28.83 -1.56
CA LEU A 5 43.30 27.93 -0.39
C LEU A 5 42.02 27.55 0.36
N MET A 6 40.82 27.92 -0.11
CA MET A 6 39.57 27.47 0.51
C MET A 6 38.45 27.26 -0.50
N GLN A 7 38.72 26.53 -1.58
CA GLN A 7 37.67 25.77 -2.26
C GLN A 7 37.75 24.35 -1.74
N THR A 8 37.38 24.17 -0.47
CA THR A 8 37.05 22.83 0.04
C THR A 8 35.95 22.33 -0.86
N ASP A 9 36.19 21.22 -1.56
CA ASP A 9 35.29 20.63 -2.54
C ASP A 9 34.02 20.12 -1.82
N LEU A 10 33.12 21.04 -1.45
CA LEU A 10 31.79 20.79 -0.90
C LEU A 10 30.85 20.21 -1.96
N SER A 11 31.38 19.64 -3.04
CA SER A 11 30.58 18.86 -3.97
C SER A 11 30.10 17.60 -3.25
N VAL A 12 28.86 17.19 -3.52
CA VAL A 12 28.27 15.95 -3.00
C VAL A 12 29.19 14.75 -3.25
N TRP A 13 29.95 14.81 -4.35
CA TRP A 13 30.95 13.83 -4.73
C TRP A 13 32.21 13.86 -3.85
N GLY A 14 32.76 15.04 -3.56
CA GLY A 14 33.91 15.22 -2.67
C GLY A 14 33.64 14.73 -1.24
N MET A 15 32.47 15.07 -0.68
CA MET A 15 32.04 14.54 0.62
C MET A 15 31.83 13.02 0.60
N TYR A 16 31.29 12.47 -0.48
CA TYR A 16 31.10 11.01 -0.61
C TYR A 16 32.44 10.26 -0.63
N GLN A 17 33.46 10.78 -1.32
CA GLN A 17 34.76 10.10 -1.38
C GLN A 17 35.43 10.01 -0.01
N HIS A 18 35.33 11.07 0.81
CA HIS A 18 35.88 11.12 2.18
C HIS A 18 35.01 10.42 3.24
N ALA A 19 33.79 9.99 2.90
CA ALA A 19 32.89 9.30 3.83
C ALA A 19 33.27 7.82 4.04
N ASP A 20 33.13 7.37 5.29
CA ASP A 20 33.40 6.00 5.71
C ASP A 20 32.51 4.97 4.99
N ILE A 21 32.99 3.73 4.89
CA ILE A 21 32.34 2.66 4.11
C ILE A 21 30.94 2.34 4.64
N VAL A 22 30.74 2.54 5.95
CA VAL A 22 29.44 2.39 6.62
C VAL A 22 28.43 3.45 6.14
N VAL A 23 28.86 4.71 6.02
CA VAL A 23 28.01 5.82 5.55
C VAL A 23 27.59 5.58 4.10
N LYS A 24 28.51 5.09 3.27
CA LYS A 24 28.21 4.72 1.86
C LYS A 24 27.16 3.62 1.77
N CYS A 25 27.25 2.59 2.61
CA CYS A 25 26.24 1.53 2.71
C CYS A 25 24.86 2.05 3.15
N VAL A 26 24.82 2.95 4.14
CA VAL A 26 23.57 3.57 4.61
C VAL A 26 22.92 4.42 3.51
N MET A 27 23.69 5.24 2.79
CA MET A 27 23.17 6.05 1.67
C MET A 27 22.58 5.18 0.56
N ILE A 28 23.27 4.12 0.16
CA ILE A 28 22.78 3.18 -0.86
C ILE A 28 21.52 2.46 -0.36
N GLY A 29 21.50 2.01 0.90
CA GLY A 29 20.34 1.38 1.53
C GLY A 29 19.11 2.29 1.54
N LEU A 30 19.29 3.57 1.86
CA LEU A 30 18.21 4.57 1.84
C LEU A 30 17.67 4.81 0.42
N ILE A 31 18.54 4.87 -0.59
CA ILE A 31 18.12 5.01 -1.98
C ILE A 31 17.32 3.79 -2.42
N LEU A 32 17.79 2.57 -2.12
CA LEU A 32 17.07 1.34 -2.44
C LEU A 32 15.71 1.27 -1.72
N ALA A 33 15.65 1.64 -0.44
CA ALA A 33 14.40 1.70 0.32
C ALA A 33 13.41 2.72 -0.28
N SER A 34 13.90 3.87 -0.74
CA SER A 34 13.10 4.88 -1.44
C SER A 34 12.52 4.31 -2.75
N VAL A 35 13.34 3.65 -3.57
CA VAL A 35 12.89 3.03 -4.82
C VAL A 35 11.84 1.95 -4.57
N VAL A 36 12.02 1.09 -3.56
CA VAL A 36 11.04 0.07 -3.19
C VAL A 36 9.72 0.72 -2.73
N THR A 37 9.80 1.82 -1.97
CA THR A 37 8.61 2.56 -1.52
C THR A 37 7.82 3.11 -2.70
N TRP A 38 8.51 3.74 -3.66
CA TRP A 38 7.88 4.25 -4.89
C TRP A 38 7.31 3.13 -5.77
N ALA A 39 8.02 2.01 -5.91
CA ALA A 39 7.55 0.86 -6.67
C ALA A 39 6.25 0.27 -6.09
N ILE A 40 6.19 0.11 -4.77
CA ILE A 40 4.98 -0.35 -4.06
C ILE A 40 3.86 0.67 -4.22
N PHE A 41 4.16 1.97 -4.07
CA PHE A 41 3.18 3.05 -4.22
C PHE A 41 2.54 3.06 -5.61
N PHE A 42 3.34 2.98 -6.67
CA PHE A 42 2.83 2.94 -8.05
C PHE A 42 2.03 1.66 -8.33
N SER A 43 2.54 0.49 -7.93
CA SER A 43 1.83 -0.78 -8.11
C SER A 43 0.46 -0.76 -7.42
N LYS A 44 0.40 -0.29 -6.17
CA LYS A 44 -0.84 -0.17 -5.39
C LYS A 44 -1.78 0.87 -5.96
N SER A 45 -1.26 2.00 -6.41
CA SER A 45 -2.06 3.09 -6.98
C SER A 45 -2.77 2.63 -8.26
N VAL A 46 -2.08 1.93 -9.15
CA VAL A 46 -2.67 1.39 -10.39
C VAL A 46 -3.72 0.31 -10.07
N GLU A 47 -3.42 -0.60 -9.16
CA GLU A 47 -4.35 -1.67 -8.76
C GLU A 47 -5.63 -1.08 -8.14
N PHE A 48 -5.49 -0.14 -7.20
CA PHE A 48 -6.63 0.53 -6.56
C PHE A 48 -7.45 1.35 -7.56
N PHE A 49 -6.79 2.07 -8.46
CA PHE A 49 -7.47 2.88 -9.48
C PHE A 49 -8.29 2.01 -10.44
N ASN A 50 -7.72 0.89 -10.91
CA ASN A 50 -8.39 -0.04 -11.80
C ASN A 50 -9.58 -0.73 -11.11
N GLN A 51 -9.41 -1.20 -9.88
CA GLN A 51 -10.49 -1.83 -9.11
C GLN A 51 -11.60 -0.82 -8.81
N LYS A 52 -11.27 0.39 -8.35
CA LYS A 52 -12.25 1.45 -8.07
C LYS A 52 -13.04 1.86 -9.31
N ARG A 53 -12.36 2.01 -10.45
CA ARG A 53 -13.01 2.35 -11.73
C ARG A 53 -13.96 1.25 -12.18
N ARG A 54 -13.54 -0.01 -12.06
CA ARG A 54 -14.37 -1.18 -12.38
C ARG A 54 -15.60 -1.26 -11.48
N LEU A 55 -15.40 -1.16 -10.16
CA LEU A 55 -16.48 -1.27 -9.18
C LEU A 55 -17.51 -0.14 -9.33
N LYS A 56 -17.06 1.09 -9.62
CA LYS A 56 -17.96 2.22 -9.93
C LYS A 56 -18.80 1.96 -11.18
N ARG A 57 -18.22 1.36 -12.22
CA ARG A 57 -18.95 1.00 -13.45
C ARG A 57 -19.98 -0.11 -13.18
N GLU A 58 -19.57 -1.17 -12.49
CA GLU A 58 -20.47 -2.28 -12.11
C GLU A 58 -21.62 -1.78 -11.24
N GLN A 59 -21.35 -0.91 -10.26
CA GLN A 59 -22.38 -0.29 -9.41
C GLN A 59 -23.37 0.55 -10.23
N GLN A 60 -22.88 1.35 -11.19
CA GLN A 60 -23.75 2.20 -12.00
C GLN A 60 -24.67 1.37 -12.92
N LEU A 61 -24.16 0.29 -13.51
CA LEU A 61 -24.96 -0.62 -14.32
C LEU A 61 -26.00 -1.38 -13.48
N LEU A 62 -25.63 -1.80 -12.27
CA LEU A 62 -26.55 -2.47 -11.35
C LEU A 62 -27.59 -1.53 -10.74
N ALA A 63 -27.29 -0.23 -10.59
CA ALA A 63 -28.25 0.75 -10.08
C ALA A 63 -29.45 0.95 -11.03
N GLU A 64 -29.30 0.62 -12.31
CA GLU A 64 -30.38 0.67 -13.31
C GLU A 64 -31.26 -0.59 -13.30
N ALA A 65 -30.82 -1.66 -12.63
CA ALA A 65 -31.56 -2.90 -12.54
C ALA A 65 -32.78 -2.75 -11.62
N ARG A 66 -33.95 -3.16 -12.12
CA ARG A 66 -35.23 -3.12 -11.38
C ARG A 66 -35.68 -4.47 -10.83
N SER A 67 -34.93 -5.54 -11.13
CA SER A 67 -35.19 -6.88 -10.61
C SER A 67 -33.88 -7.66 -10.44
N LEU A 68 -33.90 -8.67 -9.58
CA LEU A 68 -32.76 -9.57 -9.35
C LEU A 68 -32.35 -10.32 -10.63
N ASN A 69 -33.31 -10.76 -11.43
CA ASN A 69 -33.02 -11.39 -12.72
C ASN A 69 -32.31 -10.43 -13.68
N GLN A 70 -32.79 -9.19 -13.78
CA GLN A 70 -32.14 -8.18 -14.63
C GLN A 70 -30.72 -7.84 -14.13
N ALA A 71 -30.53 -7.78 -12.81
CA ALA A 71 -29.22 -7.56 -12.21
C ALA A 71 -28.26 -8.72 -12.50
N ASN A 72 -28.74 -9.96 -12.54
CA ASN A 72 -27.96 -11.14 -12.94
C ASN A 72 -27.60 -11.12 -14.42
N ASP A 73 -28.52 -10.74 -15.31
CA ASP A 73 -28.25 -10.61 -16.74
C ASP A 73 -27.18 -9.53 -17.01
N ILE A 74 -27.26 -8.40 -16.31
CA ILE A 74 -26.25 -7.33 -16.37
C ILE A 74 -24.90 -7.82 -15.82
N ALA A 75 -24.93 -8.59 -14.72
CA ALA A 75 -23.72 -9.10 -14.08
C ALA A 75 -23.08 -10.27 -14.86
N ALA A 76 -23.81 -10.97 -15.73
CA ALA A 76 -23.29 -12.07 -16.54
C ALA A 76 -22.11 -11.63 -17.44
N ASP A 77 -22.10 -10.36 -17.85
CA ASP A 77 -21.03 -9.77 -18.65
C ASP A 77 -19.85 -9.26 -17.78
N PHE A 78 -19.96 -9.36 -16.45
CA PHE A 78 -18.88 -9.00 -15.53
C PHE A 78 -17.86 -10.14 -15.45
N GLY A 79 -16.59 -9.86 -15.75
CA GLY A 79 -15.54 -10.88 -15.71
C GLY A 79 -15.40 -11.56 -14.34
N SER A 80 -15.04 -12.85 -14.32
CA SER A 80 -15.07 -13.80 -13.17
C SER A 80 -14.47 -13.36 -11.83
N LYS A 81 -13.72 -12.26 -11.77
CA LYS A 81 -13.19 -11.66 -10.53
C LYS A 81 -14.06 -10.52 -9.99
N SER A 82 -15.27 -10.33 -10.52
CA SER A 82 -16.17 -9.24 -10.13
C SER A 82 -16.76 -9.49 -8.74
N LEU A 83 -16.69 -8.47 -7.90
CA LEU A 83 -17.28 -8.53 -6.56
C LEU A 83 -18.80 -8.50 -6.63
N SER A 84 -19.36 -7.73 -7.56
CA SER A 84 -20.79 -7.62 -7.77
C SER A 84 -21.42 -8.95 -8.18
N LEU A 85 -20.79 -9.69 -9.10
CA LEU A 85 -21.25 -11.03 -9.53
C LEU A 85 -21.22 -12.02 -8.37
N HIS A 86 -20.16 -12.01 -7.55
CA HIS A 86 -20.09 -12.87 -6.37
C HIS A 86 -21.20 -12.57 -5.35
N LEU A 87 -21.55 -11.30 -5.16
CA LEU A 87 -22.64 -10.90 -4.25
C LEU A 87 -24.00 -11.34 -4.80
N LEU A 88 -24.23 -11.16 -6.10
CA LEU A 88 -25.47 -11.59 -6.76
C LEU A 88 -25.65 -13.11 -6.74
N ASN A 89 -24.61 -13.87 -7.06
CA ASN A 89 -24.64 -15.34 -6.98
C ASN A 89 -24.94 -15.83 -5.57
N GLU A 90 -24.41 -15.15 -4.54
CA GLU A 90 -24.66 -15.55 -3.15
C GLU A 90 -26.09 -15.22 -2.71
N ALA A 91 -26.66 -14.12 -3.18
CA ALA A 91 -28.08 -13.81 -2.98
C ALA A 91 -29.00 -14.79 -3.71
N GLN A 92 -28.66 -15.20 -4.93
CA GLN A 92 -29.45 -16.15 -5.71
C GLN A 92 -29.41 -17.56 -5.11
N ASN A 93 -28.23 -18.02 -4.68
CA ASN A 93 -28.08 -19.30 -3.99
C ASN A 93 -28.88 -19.35 -2.68
N GLU A 94 -28.92 -18.24 -1.93
CA GLU A 94 -29.74 -18.16 -0.71
C GLU A 94 -31.23 -18.28 -1.01
N LEU A 95 -31.71 -17.68 -2.11
CA LEU A 95 -33.10 -17.80 -2.54
C LEU A 95 -33.46 -19.23 -2.97
N GLU A 96 -32.59 -19.89 -3.75
CA GLU A 96 -32.78 -21.29 -4.16
C GLU A 96 -32.80 -22.24 -2.95
N LEU A 97 -31.89 -22.05 -1.98
CA LEU A 97 -31.86 -22.84 -0.75
C LEU A 97 -33.08 -22.62 0.15
N SER A 98 -33.79 -21.51 -0.04
CA SER A 98 -34.98 -21.16 0.73
C SER A 98 -36.30 -21.29 -0.06
N GLU A 99 -36.27 -21.84 -1.29
CA GLU A 99 -37.47 -22.28 -2.01
C GLU A 99 -38.19 -23.35 -1.17
N GLY A 100 -39.21 -22.94 -0.42
CA GLY A 100 -39.99 -23.79 0.48
C GLY A 100 -40.05 -23.35 1.94
N SER A 101 -39.28 -22.32 2.33
CA SER A 101 -39.42 -21.69 3.66
C SER A 101 -40.32 -20.46 3.59
N ASP A 102 -41.36 -20.38 4.43
CA ASP A 102 -42.32 -19.27 4.47
C ASP A 102 -41.77 -18.01 5.19
N ASP A 103 -40.52 -18.08 5.66
CA ASP A 103 -39.84 -17.03 6.42
C ASP A 103 -39.02 -16.11 5.52
N ASN A 104 -39.71 -15.30 4.71
CA ASN A 104 -39.10 -14.28 3.85
C ASN A 104 -38.27 -13.24 4.64
N GLU A 105 -38.65 -12.98 5.89
CA GLU A 105 -37.98 -12.01 6.75
C GLU A 105 -36.62 -12.55 7.21
N GLY A 106 -36.57 -13.81 7.65
CA GLY A 106 -35.32 -14.49 7.98
C GLY A 106 -34.36 -14.60 6.80
N ILE A 107 -34.86 -14.85 5.57
CA ILE A 107 -34.02 -14.89 4.36
C ILE A 107 -33.39 -13.52 4.08
N LYS A 108 -34.18 -12.45 4.21
CA LYS A 108 -33.71 -11.07 3.99
C LYS A 108 -32.62 -10.69 5.00
N GLU A 109 -32.80 -11.06 6.26
CA GLU A 109 -31.86 -10.80 7.35
C GLU A 109 -30.54 -11.58 7.18
N ARG A 110 -30.62 -12.86 6.77
CA ARG A 110 -29.43 -13.67 6.45
C ARG A 110 -28.68 -13.10 5.25
N THR A 111 -29.40 -12.71 4.20
CA THR A 111 -28.82 -12.16 2.97
C THR A 111 -28.09 -10.84 3.25
N SER A 112 -28.71 -9.92 3.98
CA SER A 112 -28.09 -8.64 4.35
C SER A 112 -26.82 -8.84 5.18
N PHE A 113 -26.87 -9.74 6.18
CA PHE A 113 -25.72 -10.06 7.02
C PHE A 113 -24.55 -10.65 6.23
N ARG A 114 -24.83 -11.57 5.29
CA ARG A 114 -23.80 -12.14 4.39
C ARG A 114 -23.19 -11.07 3.49
N LEU A 115 -24.02 -10.17 2.96
CA LEU A 115 -23.57 -9.02 2.16
C LEU A 115 -22.61 -8.12 2.94
N GLU A 116 -23.02 -7.68 4.13
CA GLU A 116 -22.20 -6.82 5.01
C GLU A 116 -20.86 -7.48 5.35
N ARG A 117 -20.89 -8.78 5.69
CA ARG A 117 -19.67 -9.53 6.02
C ARG A 117 -18.71 -9.60 4.84
N ARG A 118 -19.23 -9.80 3.62
CA ARG A 118 -18.42 -9.86 2.39
C ARG A 118 -17.86 -8.48 2.04
N VAL A 119 -18.65 -7.41 2.17
CA VAL A 119 -18.17 -6.02 2.02
C VAL A 119 -17.04 -5.73 3.02
N ALA A 120 -17.19 -6.11 4.28
CA ALA A 120 -16.15 -5.95 5.30
C ALA A 120 -14.89 -6.76 4.99
N ALA A 121 -15.02 -7.99 4.46
CA ALA A 121 -13.88 -8.80 4.05
C ALA A 121 -13.11 -8.19 2.88
N VAL A 122 -13.83 -7.68 1.87
CA VAL A 122 -13.24 -6.93 0.75
C VAL A 122 -12.53 -5.68 1.24
N GLY A 123 -13.14 -4.92 2.16
CA GLY A 123 -12.52 -3.73 2.76
C GLY A 123 -11.18 -4.05 3.45
N ARG A 124 -11.12 -5.16 4.21
CA ARG A 124 -9.87 -5.64 4.81
C ARG A 124 -8.84 -6.05 3.76
N GLN A 125 -9.27 -6.71 2.69
CA GLN A 125 -8.38 -7.12 1.60
C GLN A 125 -7.83 -5.92 0.80
N MET A 126 -8.64 -4.87 0.60
CA MET A 126 -8.18 -3.60 0.02
C MET A 126 -7.15 -2.90 0.90
N GLY A 127 -7.32 -2.96 2.23
CA GLY A 127 -6.32 -2.46 3.20
C GLY A 127 -5.02 -3.27 3.23
N ARG A 128 -4.97 -4.45 2.61
CA ARG A 128 -3.82 -5.36 2.63
C ARG A 128 -2.68 -4.78 1.79
N GLY A 129 -1.70 -4.17 2.43
CA GLY A 129 -0.56 -3.49 1.80
C GLY A 129 -0.32 -2.08 2.34
N ASN A 130 -1.35 -1.45 2.92
CA ASN A 130 -1.20 -0.24 3.72
C ASN A 130 -0.28 -0.50 4.93
N GLY A 131 -0.25 -1.75 5.44
CA GLY A 131 0.66 -2.17 6.50
C GLY A 131 2.14 -2.02 6.13
N TYR A 132 2.55 -2.36 4.90
CA TYR A 132 3.95 -2.19 4.48
C TYR A 132 4.34 -0.71 4.41
N LEU A 133 3.45 0.16 3.89
CA LEU A 133 3.67 1.61 3.91
C LEU A 133 3.73 2.17 5.34
N ALA A 134 2.88 1.68 6.25
CA ALA A 134 2.90 2.06 7.65
C ALA A 134 4.19 1.62 8.36
N THR A 135 4.66 0.39 8.10
CA THR A 135 5.92 -0.13 8.66
C THR A 135 7.13 0.64 8.11
N ILE A 136 7.19 0.93 6.81
CA ILE A 136 8.25 1.73 6.21
C ILE A 136 8.24 3.16 6.78
N GLY A 137 7.07 3.78 6.88
CA GLY A 137 6.91 5.10 7.49
C GLY A 137 7.36 5.13 8.96
N ALA A 138 7.03 4.09 9.74
CA ALA A 138 7.40 3.96 11.15
C ALA A 138 8.89 3.69 11.37
N ILE A 139 9.56 2.97 10.45
CA ILE A 139 11.00 2.65 10.57
C ILE A 139 11.87 3.81 10.03
N SER A 140 11.36 4.64 9.12
CA SER A 140 12.12 5.75 8.50
C SER A 140 12.83 6.70 9.49
N PRO A 141 12.25 7.09 10.65
CA PRO A 141 12.90 8.00 11.58
C PRO A 141 14.09 7.33 12.30
N PHE A 142 13.99 6.02 12.57
CA PHE A 142 15.04 5.26 13.24
C PHE A 142 16.26 5.06 12.33
N VAL A 143 16.05 4.87 11.03
CA VAL A 143 17.14 4.80 10.05
C VAL A 143 17.86 6.16 9.94
N GLY A 144 17.10 7.26 9.97
CA GLY A 144 17.67 8.61 10.00
C GLY A 144 18.46 8.91 11.28
N LEU A 145 17.93 8.54 12.44
CA LEU A 145 18.61 8.69 13.74
C LEU A 145 19.88 7.84 13.83
N PHE A 146 19.88 6.62 13.29
CA PHE A 146 21.07 5.78 13.24
C PHE A 146 22.20 6.45 12.45
N GLY A 147 21.87 7.06 11.31
CA GLY A 147 22.83 7.82 10.52
C GLY A 147 23.44 9.01 11.27
N THR A 148 22.64 9.73 12.06
CA THR A 148 23.16 10.85 12.86
C THR A 148 24.03 10.35 14.02
N VAL A 149 23.64 9.31 14.75
CA VAL A 149 24.45 8.75 15.85
C VAL A 149 25.79 8.23 15.35
N TRP A 150 25.80 7.53 14.23
CA TRP A 150 27.04 7.02 13.64
C TRP A 150 28.00 8.14 13.24
N GLY A 151 27.49 9.19 12.60
CA GLY A 151 28.29 10.36 12.24
C GLY A 151 28.96 11.03 13.45
N HIS A 152 28.25 11.15 14.58
CA HIS A 152 28.84 11.68 15.81
C HIS A 152 29.90 10.74 16.39
N HIS A 153 29.67 9.42 16.35
CA HIS A 153 30.63 8.43 16.85
C HIS A 153 31.94 8.46 16.05
N GLU A 154 31.85 8.54 14.72
CA GLU A 154 33.00 8.65 13.83
C GLU A 154 33.78 9.96 14.07
N GLN A 155 33.05 11.08 14.20
CA GLN A 155 33.65 12.38 14.47
C GLN A 155 34.36 12.43 15.84
N LEU A 156 33.79 11.79 16.86
CA LEU A 156 34.42 11.63 18.18
C LEU A 156 35.62 10.70 18.15
N TYR A 157 35.58 9.63 17.35
CA TYR A 157 36.71 8.73 17.16
C TYR A 157 37.89 9.45 16.52
N TRP A 158 37.64 10.22 15.45
CA TRP A 158 38.66 11.07 14.83
C TRP A 158 39.21 12.09 15.81
N TYR A 159 38.35 12.78 16.56
CA TYR A 159 38.80 13.76 17.56
C TYR A 159 39.68 13.12 18.63
N ARG A 160 39.32 11.93 19.11
CA ARG A 160 40.08 11.22 20.14
C ARG A 160 41.40 10.67 19.59
N ALA A 161 41.41 10.11 18.39
CA ALA A 161 42.61 9.62 17.73
C ALA A 161 43.62 10.73 17.40
N ASN A 162 43.14 11.97 17.18
CA ASN A 162 43.98 13.15 16.92
C ASN A 162 44.27 14.01 18.16
N ALA A 163 43.68 13.71 19.31
CA ALA A 163 43.93 14.41 20.58
C ALA A 163 45.07 13.79 21.41
N ASP A 164 45.49 12.56 21.07
CA ASP A 164 46.58 11.83 21.72
C ASP A 164 47.96 12.05 21.04
N HIS A 165 48.06 13.04 20.13
CA HIS A 165 49.29 13.51 19.47
C HIS A 165 49.52 15.00 19.73
#